data_AF-A0A2Z6UUA9-F1
#
_entry.id   AF-A0A2Z6UUA9-F1
#
_cell.length_a   1.000
_cell.length_b   1.000
_cell.length_c   1.000
_cell.angle_alpha   90.00
_cell.angle_beta   90.00
_cell.angle_gamma   90.00
#
_symmetry.space_group_name_H-M   'P 1'
#
loop_
_entity.id
_entity.type
_entity.pdbx_description
1 polymer ?
#
loop_
_entity_poly.entity_id
_entity_poly.type
_entity_poly.pdbx_seq_one_letter_code
_entity_poly.pdbx_strand_id
1 'polypeptide(L)' 'MNIYQKTLVIQDPNQLVLSDLPFQKGQQVEVMIIAKNYDREALANKLRDFFKEVQALHADNPLTEEEIEAEIEDYRRGK' A
#
# COMPACT_ATOMS: atom_id res chain seq x y z
N MET A 1 -21.03 -0.42 21.76
CA MET A 1 -20.91 -1.36 20.63
C MET A 1 -19.43 -1.49 20.31
N ASN A 2 -18.85 -2.68 20.43
CA ASN A 2 -17.42 -2.88 20.14
C ASN A 2 -17.29 -3.44 18.73
N ILE A 3 -16.48 -2.77 17.91
CA ILE A 3 -16.24 -3.17 16.52
C ILE A 3 -14.89 -3.89 16.50
N TYR A 4 -14.89 -5.15 16.11
CA TYR A 4 -13.68 -5.95 15.93
C TYR A 4 -13.37 -6.05 14.45
N GLN A 5 -12.20 -5.57 14.03
CA GLN A 5 -11.75 -5.64 12.64
C GLN A 5 -10.54 -6.56 12.54
N LYS A 6 -10.65 -7.61 11.70
CA LYS A 6 -9.55 -8.49 11.34
C LYS A 6 -9.42 -8.50 9.82
N THR A 7 -8.26 -8.13 9.29
CA THR A 7 -7.95 -8.21 7.85
C THR A 7 -7.22 -9.51 7.60
N LEU A 8 -7.69 -10.29 6.64
CA LEU A 8 -7.16 -11.59 6.29
C LEU A 8 -7.30 -11.83 4.78
N VAL A 9 -6.44 -12.70 4.26
CA VAL A 9 -6.48 -13.12 2.86
C VAL A 9 -7.25 -14.44 2.79
N ILE A 10 -8.23 -14.53 1.91
CA ILE A 10 -8.99 -15.75 1.68
C ILE A 10 -8.08 -16.75 0.95
N GLN A 11 -7.82 -17.90 1.59
CA GLN A 11 -7.03 -18.99 1.01
C GLN A 11 -7.92 -20.05 0.35
N ASP A 12 -9.04 -20.41 0.99
CA ASP A 12 -10.10 -21.24 0.41
C ASP A 12 -11.36 -20.38 0.21
N PRO A 13 -11.84 -20.18 -1.03
CA PRO A 13 -13.02 -19.37 -1.28
C PRO A 13 -14.32 -19.96 -0.70
N ASN A 14 -14.34 -21.25 -0.35
CA ASN A 14 -15.53 -21.91 0.18
C ASN A 14 -15.61 -21.82 1.72
N GLN A 15 -14.50 -21.54 2.41
CA GLN A 15 -14.46 -21.57 3.86
C GLN A 15 -13.51 -20.52 4.45
N LEU A 16 -14.03 -19.79 5.46
CA LEU A 16 -13.24 -18.93 6.33
C LEU A 16 -13.45 -19.36 7.80
N VAL A 17 -12.37 -19.71 8.49
CA VAL A 17 -12.38 -20.05 9.92
C VAL A 17 -11.71 -18.94 10.72
N LEU A 18 -12.46 -18.37 11.68
CA LEU A 18 -11.95 -17.38 12.63
C LEU A 18 -11.74 -18.03 14.01
N SER A 19 -10.49 -18.25 14.38
CA SER A 19 -10.12 -18.79 15.70
C SER A 19 -9.75 -17.68 16.70
N ASP A 20 -9.83 -18.02 17.99
CA ASP A 20 -9.38 -17.20 19.12
C ASP A 20 -10.10 -15.84 19.23
N LEU A 21 -11.41 -15.86 19.03
CA LEU A 21 -12.24 -14.67 19.15
C LEU A 21 -12.54 -14.33 20.62
N PRO A 22 -12.50 -13.07 21.04
CA PRO A 22 -12.68 -12.65 22.44
C PRO A 22 -14.17 -12.58 22.86
N PHE A 23 -14.99 -13.55 22.45
CA PHE A 23 -16.43 -13.57 22.70
C PHE A 23 -16.83 -14.62 23.74
N GLN A 24 -17.88 -14.32 24.49
CA GLN A 24 -18.40 -15.21 25.53
C GLN A 24 -19.50 -16.14 24.99
N LYS A 25 -19.72 -17.27 25.68
CA LYS A 25 -20.80 -18.21 25.35
C LYS A 25 -22.16 -17.50 25.44
N GLY A 26 -22.96 -17.62 24.38
CA GLY A 26 -24.31 -17.03 24.30
C GLY A 26 -24.34 -15.58 23.81
N GLN A 27 -23.19 -14.98 23.51
CA GLN A 27 -23.13 -13.65 22.92
C GLN A 27 -23.55 -13.67 21.45
N GLN A 28 -24.54 -12.85 21.08
CA GLN A 28 -24.90 -12.62 19.68
C GLN A 28 -23.89 -11.66 19.05
N VAL A 29 -23.38 -12.02 17.87
CA VAL A 29 -22.42 -11.23 17.10
C VAL A 29 -22.94 -10.99 15.70
N GLU A 30 -22.64 -9.81 15.17
CA GLU A 30 -22.89 -9.46 13.77
C GLU A 30 -21.56 -9.43 13.03
N VAL A 31 -21.51 -10.01 11.83
CA VAL A 31 -20.29 -10.11 11.02
C VAL A 31 -20.47 -9.29 9.75
N MET A 32 -19.57 -8.33 9.53
CA MET A 32 -19.49 -7.54 8.30
C MET A 32 -18.27 -7.97 7.49
N ILE A 33 -18.49 -8.43 6.25
CA ILE A 33 -17.42 -8.83 5.33
C ILE A 33 -17.31 -7.78 4.24
N ILE A 34 -16.12 -7.20 4.08
CA ILE A 34 -15.82 -6.23 3.02
C ILE A 34 -14.73 -6.81 2.13
N ALA A 35 -15.10 -7.18 0.90
CA ALA A 35 -14.13 -7.59 -0.11
C ALA A 35 -13.38 -6.35 -0.61
N LYS A 36 -12.07 -6.27 -0.34
CA LYS A 36 -11.20 -5.25 -0.91
C LYS A 36 -10.58 -5.79 -2.19
N ASN A 37 -11.13 -5.37 -3.32
CA ASN A 37 -10.51 -5.60 -4.61
C ASN A 37 -9.45 -4.52 -4.83
N TYR A 38 -8.18 -4.90 -4.68
CA TYR A 38 -7.09 -4.04 -5.09
C TYR A 38 -6.86 -4.26 -6.57
N ASP A 39 -7.34 -3.34 -7.40
CA ASP A 39 -6.92 -3.26 -8.79
C ASP A 39 -5.46 -2.77 -8.81
N ARG A 40 -4.54 -3.73 -8.74
CA ARG A 40 -3.10 -3.47 -8.75
C ARG A 40 -2.67 -2.79 -10.05
N GLU A 41 -3.35 -3.06 -11.16
CA GLU A 41 -3.07 -2.44 -12.45
C GLU A 41 -3.49 -0.97 -12.43
N ALA A 42 -4.68 -0.66 -11.93
CA ALA A 42 -5.11 0.73 -11.73
C ALA A 42 -4.19 1.50 -10.78
N LEU A 43 -3.74 0.87 -9.69
CA LEU A 43 -2.80 1.50 -8.76
C LEU A 43 -1.44 1.75 -9.41
N ALA A 44 -0.90 0.77 -10.15
CA ALA A 44 0.35 0.92 -10.88
C ALA A 44 0.26 2.01 -11.95
N ASN A 45 -0.86 2.08 -12.67
CA ASN A 45 -1.13 3.13 -13.65
C ASN A 45 -1.16 4.51 -12.98
N LYS A 46 -1.86 4.65 -11.84
CA LYS A 46 -1.90 5.90 -11.09
C LYS A 46 -0.52 6.35 -10.60
N LEU A 47 0.30 5.41 -10.13
CA LEU A 47 1.68 5.71 -9.72
C LEU A 47 2.53 6.17 -10.92
N ARG A 48 2.40 5.51 -12.07
CA ARG A 48 3.10 5.89 -13.30
C ARG A 48 2.70 7.30 -13.76
N ASP A 49 1.41 7.62 -13.73
CA ASP A 49 0.93 8.93 -14.14
C ASP A 49 1.41 10.03 -13.19
N PHE A 50 1.43 9.76 -11.88
CA PHE A 50 2.04 10.65 -10.90
C PHE A 50 3.53 10.93 -11.21
N PHE A 51 4.32 9.91 -11.53
CA PHE A 51 5.73 10.13 -11.89
C PHE A 51 5.90 10.96 -13.17
N LYS A 52 5.02 10.78 -14.17
CA LYS A 52 5.04 11.63 -15.38
C LYS A 52 4.76 13.09 -15.05
N GLU A 53 3.78 13.36 -14.19
CA GLU A 53 3.46 14.73 -13.75
C GLU A 53 4.64 15.36 -13.02
N VAL A 54 5.26 14.64 -12.08
CA VAL A 54 6.43 15.12 -11.34
C VAL A 54 7.61 15.39 -12.28
N GLN A 55 7.87 14.50 -13.25
CA GLN A 55 8.93 14.71 -14.24
C GLN A 55 8.65 15.90 -15.15
N ALA A 56 7.39 16.11 -15.55
CA ALA A 56 6.99 17.26 -16.35
C ALA A 56 7.21 18.59 -15.60
N LEU A 57 7.00 18.63 -14.28
CA LEU A 57 7.30 19.80 -13.46
C LEU A 57 8.80 20.15 -13.44
N HIS A 58 9.68 19.15 -13.60
CA HIS A 58 11.12 19.35 -13.63
C HIS A 58 11.68 19.60 -15.04
N ALA A 59 10.84 19.66 -16.08
CA ALA A 59 11.28 19.79 -17.47
C ALA A 59 12.04 21.11 -17.74
N ASP A 60 11.69 22.20 -17.03
CA ASP A 60 12.32 23.51 -17.20
C ASP A 60 13.68 23.64 -16.48
N ASN A 61 13.95 22.76 -15.52
CA ASN A 61 15.23 22.69 -14.81
C ASN A 61 15.61 21.21 -14.58
N PRO A 62 16.08 20.54 -15.66
CA PRO A 62 16.44 19.14 -15.57
C PRO A 62 17.69 18.99 -14.70
N LEU A 63 17.69 17.96 -13.84
CA LEU A 63 18.93 17.54 -13.18
C LEU A 63 19.97 17.17 -14.24
N THR A 64 21.17 17.71 -14.12
CA THR A 64 22.27 17.35 -15.01
C THR A 64 23.02 16.12 -14.50
N GLU A 65 23.71 15.43 -15.40
CA GLU A 65 24.52 14.26 -15.03
C GLU A 65 25.62 14.63 -14.03
N GLU A 66 26.17 15.85 -14.15
CA GLU A 66 27.19 16.36 -13.25
C GLU A 66 26.66 16.58 -11.82
N GLU A 67 25.42 17.06 -11.68
CA GLU A 67 24.76 17.21 -10.37
C GLU A 67 24.49 15.86 -9.72
N ILE A 68 24.08 14.86 -10.51
CA ILE A 68 23.85 13.49 -10.05
C ILE A 68 25.15 12.84 -9.59
N GLU A 69 26.23 12.94 -10.38
CA GLU A 69 27.52 12.35 -10.03
C GLU A 69 28.12 13.01 -8.77
N ALA A 70 27.97 14.34 -8.63
CA ALA A 70 28.41 15.07 -7.44
C ALA A 70 27.69 14.58 -6.17
N GLU A 71 26.37 14.39 -6.22
CA GLU A 71 25.57 13.86 -5.09
C GLU A 71 25.99 12.42 -4.75
N ILE A 72 26.22 11.56 -5.75
CA ILE A 72 26.68 10.19 -5.55
C ILE A 72 28.07 10.16 -4.90
N GLU A 73 28.99 11.02 -5.34
CA GLU A 73 30.32 11.14 -4.73
C GLU A 73 30.23 11.59 -3.28
N ASP A 74 29.40 12.59 -2.97
CA ASP A 74 29.23 13.09 -1.60
C ASP A 74 28.66 12.00 -0.69
N TYR A 75 27.62 11.29 -1.14
CA TYR A 75 27.07 10.13 -0.41
C TYR A 75 28.14 9.06 -0.16
N ARG A 76 28.94 8.71 -1.18
CA ARG A 76 30.02 7.71 -1.06
C ARG A 76 31.14 8.15 -0.12
N ARG A 77 31.40 9.46 -0.01
CA ARG A 77 32.34 10.05 0.96
C ARG A 77 31.75 10.18 2.37
N GLY A 78 30.50 9.76 2.58
CA GLY A 78 29.81 9.80 3.87
C GLY A 78 29.41 11.22 4.30
N LYS A 79 29.25 12.13 3.34
CA LYS A 79 28.61 13.43 3.55
C LYS A 79 27.10 13.31 3.34
#